data_AF-A0A3M2G9Z3-F1
#
_entry.id   AF-A0A3M2G9Z3-F1
#
_cell.length_a   1.000
_cell.length_b   1.000
_cell.length_c   1.000
_cell.angle_alpha   90.00
_cell.angle_beta   90.00
_cell.angle_gamma   90.00
#
_symmetry.space_group_name_H-M   'P 1'
#
loop_
_entity.id
_entity.type
_entity.pdbx_description
1 polymer ?
#
loop_
_entity_poly.entity_id
_entity_poly.type
_entity_poly.pdbx_seq_one_letter_code
_entity_poly.pdbx_strand_id
1 'polypeptide(L)'
;MMLDRSLSRAGIPLRKHNIWEDPDDAALVRRHAGGNETVPTVVIDDVALVNPSPDQVIGVLAERAPHLVPEGWEPRRPGRAAQAVRRLLGG
;
A
#
# COMPACT_ATOMS: atom_id res chain seq x y z
N MET A 1 -2.35 13.54 -5.58
CA MET A 1 -2.00 12.30 -6.31
C MET A 1 -3.22 11.37 -6.42
N MET A 2 -3.22 10.36 -7.30
CA MET A 2 -4.32 9.41 -7.43
C MET A 2 -4.54 8.57 -6.15
N LEU A 3 -3.48 8.06 -5.53
CA LEU A 3 -3.56 7.29 -4.29
C LEU A 3 -4.25 8.08 -3.16
N ASP A 4 -3.73 9.27 -2.87
CA ASP A 4 -4.27 10.19 -1.87
C ASP A 4 -5.78 10.46 -2.04
N ARG A 5 -6.19 10.76 -3.28
CA ARG A 5 -7.62 11.00 -3.58
C ARG A 5 -8.47 9.76 -3.35
N SER A 6 -7.99 8.59 -3.75
CA SER A 6 -8.72 7.33 -3.57
C SER A 6 -8.90 7.00 -2.09
N LEU A 7 -7.84 7.10 -1.29
CA LEU A 7 -7.90 6.82 0.15
C LEU A 7 -8.76 7.84 0.90
N SER A 8 -8.65 9.13 0.54
CA SER A 8 -9.50 10.18 1.13
C SER A 8 -11.00 9.94 0.85
N ARG A 9 -11.36 9.54 -0.39
CA ARG A 9 -12.75 9.20 -0.73
C ARG A 9 -13.27 7.97 0.00
N ALA A 10 -12.36 7.05 0.33
CA ALA A 10 -12.64 5.86 1.10
C ALA A 10 -12.78 6.12 2.61
N GLY A 11 -12.62 7.38 3.06
CA GLY A 11 -12.72 7.76 4.47
C GLY A 11 -11.49 7.38 5.30
N ILE A 12 -10.38 6.99 4.65
CA ILE A 12 -9.17 6.55 5.35
C ILE A 12 -8.35 7.78 5.74
N PRO A 13 -8.08 7.99 7.05
CA PRO A 13 -7.28 9.11 7.51
C PRO A 13 -5.82 8.96 7.06
N LEU A 14 -5.22 10.06 6.62
CA LEU A 14 -3.84 10.11 6.16
C LEU A 14 -3.06 11.20 6.90
N ARG A 15 -1.89 10.83 7.44
CA ARG A 15 -0.87 11.81 7.84
C ARG A 15 0.17 11.89 6.73
N LYS A 16 0.32 13.08 6.14
CA LYS A 16 1.24 13.32 5.03
C LYS A 16 2.50 13.98 5.54
N HIS A 17 3.62 13.52 5.00
CA HIS A 17 4.96 14.02 5.29
C HIS A 17 5.64 14.36 3.98
N ASN A 18 6.29 15.52 3.94
CA ASN A 18 7.01 15.99 2.75
C ASN A 18 8.50 15.68 2.92
N ILE A 19 8.99 14.67 2.20
CA ILE A 19 10.38 14.23 2.31
C ILE A 19 11.40 15.25 1.82
N TRP A 20 10.98 16.25 1.03
CA TRP A 20 11.88 17.30 0.55
C TRP A 20 12.04 18.43 1.59
N GLU A 21 11.24 18.41 2.65
CA GLU A 21 11.28 19.37 3.75
C GLU A 21 11.96 18.78 5.01
N ASP A 22 11.85 17.46 5.21
CA ASP A 22 12.43 16.76 6.37
C ASP A 22 13.42 15.65 5.92
N PRO A 23 14.72 15.77 6.24
CA PRO A 23 15.71 14.75 5.90
C PRO A 23 15.48 13.40 6.59
N ASP A 24 14.83 13.36 7.76
CA ASP A 24 14.52 12.12 8.47
C ASP A 24 13.40 11.34 7.75
N ASP A 25 12.42 12.04 7.19
CA ASP A 25 11.38 11.44 6.34
C ASP A 25 11.98 10.90 5.03
N ALA A 26 12.92 11.63 4.41
CA ALA A 26 13.65 11.12 3.26
C ALA A 26 14.47 9.87 3.60
N ALA A 27 15.13 9.85 4.77
CA ALA A 27 15.86 8.67 5.24
C ALA A 27 14.94 7.47 5.48
N LEU A 28 13.73 7.70 6.01
CA LEU A 28 12.71 6.67 6.16
C LEU A 28 12.26 6.11 4.80
N VAL A 29 11.99 6.97 3.80
CA VAL A 29 11.63 6.51 2.45
C VAL A 29 12.76 5.72 1.82
N ARG A 30 14.02 6.20 1.87
CA ARG A 30 15.17 5.46 1.32
C ARG A 30 15.35 4.09 1.97
N ARG A 31 15.11 3.97 3.28
CA ARG A 31 15.16 2.67 3.98
C ARG A 31 14.14 1.67 3.44
N HIS A 32 12.93 2.11 3.08
CA HIS A 32 11.88 1.23 2.57
C HIS A 32 11.93 1.02 1.05
N ALA A 33 12.41 2.00 0.29
CA ALA A 33 12.46 1.99 -1.17
C ALA A 33 13.82 1.57 -1.76
N GLY A 34 14.58 0.76 -1.02
CA GLY A 34 15.84 0.18 -1.50
C GLY A 34 16.91 1.23 -1.81
N GLY A 35 16.96 2.31 -1.04
CA GLY A 35 17.90 3.41 -1.18
C GLY A 35 17.38 4.60 -1.99
N ASN A 36 16.23 4.47 -2.67
CA ASN A 36 15.66 5.53 -3.50
C ASN A 36 14.61 6.37 -2.76
N GLU A 37 14.26 7.54 -3.29
CA GLU A 37 13.19 8.41 -2.76
C GLU A 37 11.86 8.20 -3.50
N THR A 38 11.46 6.94 -3.69
CA THR A 38 10.21 6.63 -4.40
C THR A 38 9.01 7.00 -3.55
N VAL A 39 8.19 7.90 -4.08
CA VAL A 39 6.93 8.36 -3.48
C VAL A 39 5.74 8.00 -4.37
N PRO A 40 4.56 7.76 -3.78
CA PRO A 40 4.25 7.78 -2.35
C PRO A 40 4.77 6.50 -1.69
N THR A 41 5.34 6.63 -0.49
CA THR A 41 5.60 5.50 0.39
C THR A 41 4.60 5.60 1.55
N VAL A 42 3.88 4.52 1.81
CA VAL A 42 2.88 4.44 2.88
C VAL A 42 3.39 3.48 3.94
N VAL A 43 3.40 3.93 5.20
CA VAL A 43 3.75 3.09 6.34
C VAL A 43 2.50 2.90 7.20
N ILE A 44 2.20 1.64 7.52
CA ILE A 44 1.12 1.20 8.40
C ILE A 44 1.76 0.29 9.44
N ASP A 45 1.89 0.76 10.68
CA ASP A 45 2.66 0.11 11.74
C ASP A 45 4.07 -0.30 11.27
N ASP A 46 4.36 -1.60 11.23
CA ASP A 46 5.62 -2.21 10.80
C ASP A 46 5.69 -2.47 9.28
N VAL A 47 4.60 -2.23 8.55
CA VAL A 47 4.50 -2.52 7.12
C VAL A 47 4.70 -1.26 6.29
N ALA A 48 5.72 -1.28 5.43
CA ALA A 48 5.95 -0.23 4.44
C ALA A 48 5.60 -0.69 3.03
N LEU A 49 4.86 0.15 2.31
CA LEU A 49 4.44 -0.05 0.94
C LEU A 49 5.04 1.06 0.07
N VAL A 50 5.84 0.69 -0.93
CA VAL A 50 6.49 1.63 -1.85
C VAL A 50 5.65 1.76 -3.11
N ASN A 51 5.23 2.99 -3.43
CA ASN A 51 4.32 3.34 -4.52
C ASN A 51 3.09 2.39 -4.66
N PRO A 52 2.30 2.21 -3.58
CA PRO A 52 1.21 1.25 -3.62
C PRO A 52 0.00 1.75 -4.41
N SER A 53 -0.78 0.79 -4.91
CA SER A 53 -2.16 1.02 -5.29
C SER A 53 -3.07 1.16 -4.05
N PRO A 54 -4.25 1.80 -4.16
CA PRO A 54 -5.20 1.89 -3.06
C PRO A 54 -5.60 0.52 -2.50
N ASP A 55 -5.79 -0.49 -3.37
CA ASP A 55 -6.18 -1.84 -2.93
C ASP A 55 -5.10 -2.54 -2.10
N GLN A 56 -3.81 -2.29 -2.38
CA GLN A 56 -2.73 -2.82 -1.55
C GLN A 56 -2.73 -2.19 -0.16
N VAL A 57 -2.98 -0.88 -0.07
CA VAL A 57 -3.12 -0.18 1.22
C VAL A 57 -4.29 -0.75 2.01
N ILE A 58 -5.47 -0.88 1.39
CA ILE A 58 -6.67 -1.42 2.07
C ILE A 58 -6.47 -2.89 2.45
N GLY A 59 -5.76 -3.69 1.64
CA GLY A 59 -5.39 -5.06 1.97
C GLY A 59 -4.58 -5.16 3.26
N VAL A 60 -3.58 -4.30 3.44
CA VAL A 60 -2.81 -4.25 4.70
C VAL A 60 -3.67 -3.75 5.86
N LEU A 61 -4.54 -2.75 5.64
CA LEU A 61 -5.48 -2.28 6.66
C LEU A 61 -6.44 -3.38 7.11
N ALA A 62 -6.90 -4.25 6.21
CA ALA A 62 -7.76 -5.38 6.58
C ALA A 62 -7.10 -6.36 7.56
N GLU A 63 -5.78 -6.47 7.54
CA GLU A 63 -5.02 -7.30 8.48
C GLU A 63 -4.62 -6.54 9.76
N ARG A 64 -4.21 -5.27 9.64
CA ARG A 64 -3.59 -4.51 10.73
C ARG A 64 -4.53 -3.56 11.46
N ALA A 65 -5.47 -2.95 10.74
CA ALA A 65 -6.43 -1.98 11.28
C ALA A 65 -7.82 -2.16 10.63
N PRO A 66 -8.55 -3.26 10.91
CA PRO A 66 -9.78 -3.60 10.19
C PRO A 66 -10.88 -2.52 10.31
N HIS A 67 -10.84 -1.73 11.38
CA HIS A 67 -11.77 -0.62 11.63
C HIS A 67 -11.59 0.57 10.65
N LEU A 68 -10.51 0.60 9.88
CA LEU A 68 -10.26 1.59 8.82
C LEU A 68 -10.60 1.07 7.42
N VAL A 69 -11.07 -0.17 7.30
CA VAL A 69 -11.45 -0.75 6.01
C VAL A 69 -12.79 -0.16 5.57
N PRO A 70 -12.91 0.34 4.33
CA PRO A 70 -14.18 0.85 3.81
C PRO A 70 -15.24 -0.25 3.75
N GLU A 71 -16.48 0.10 4.06
CA GLU A 71 -17.61 -0.83 3.93
C GLU A 71 -17.72 -1.36 2.48
N GLY A 72 -17.98 -2.66 2.36
CA GLY A 72 -18.13 -3.32 1.05
C GLY A 72 -16.83 -3.48 0.25
N TRP A 73 -15.66 -3.16 0.83
CA TRP A 73 -14.39 -3.53 0.21
C TRP A 73 -14.20 -5.05 0.29
N GLU A 74 -13.86 -5.65 -0.85
CA GLU A 74 -13.47 -7.06 -0.94
C GLU A 74 -12.05 -7.17 -1.47
N PRO A 75 -11.23 -8.10 -0.95
CA PRO A 75 -9.91 -8.36 -1.50
C PRO A 75 -10.02 -8.73 -2.98
N ARG A 76 -9.25 -8.06 -3.83
CA ARG A 76 -9.08 -8.47 -5.22
C ARG A 76 -8.46 -9.86 -5.26
N ARG A 77 -9.30 -10.88 -5.47
CA ARG A 77 -8.82 -12.26 -5.68
C ARG A 77 -7.93 -12.26 -6.93
N PRO A 78 -6.74 -12.89 -6.89
CA PRO A 78 -5.94 -13.04 -8.09
C PRO A 78 -6.79 -13.76 -9.14
N GLY A 79 -6.91 -13.16 -10.33
CA GLY A 79 -7.74 -13.69 -11.40
C GLY A 79 -7.40 -15.15 -11.72
N ARG A 80 -8.37 -15.90 -12.24
CA ARG A 80 -8.25 -17.34 -12.57
C ARG A 80 -6.98 -17.71 -13.37
N ALA A 81 -6.39 -16.77 -14.10
CA ALA A 81 -5.12 -16.94 -14.80
C ALA A 81 -3.92 -17.27 -13.86
N ALA A 82 -3.86 -16.68 -12.66
CA ALA A 82 -2.77 -16.96 -11.70
C ALA A 82 -2.87 -18.39 -11.11
N GLN A 83 -4.07 -18.97 -11.04
CA GLN A 83 -4.26 -20.36 -10.62
C GLN A 83 -3.82 -21.36 -11.69
N ALA A 84 -3.92 -20.99 -12.98
CA ALA A 84 -3.52 -21.86 -14.08
C ALA A 84 -1.99 -22.06 -14.16
N VAL A 85 -1.20 -21.04 -13.80
CA VAL A 85 0.27 -21.13 -13.80
C VAL A 85 0.78 -22.15 -12.77
N ARG A 86 0.11 -22.30 -11.61
CA ARG A 86 0.50 -23.32 -10.61
C ARG A 86 0.27 -24.75 -11.08
N ARG A 87 -0.59 -24.99 -12.08
CA ARG A 87 -0.86 -26.33 -12.63
C ARG A 87 0.11 -26.76 -13.74
N LEU A 88 0.79 -25.81 -14.39
CA LEU A 88 1.68 -26.11 -15.52
C LEU A 88 3.15 -26.31 -15.13
N LEU A 89 3.54 -25.88 -13.92
CA LEU A 89 4.93 -25.98 -13.43
C LEU A 89 5.11 -27.05 -12.33
N GLY A 90 4.07 -27.84 -12.06
CA GLY A 90 4.05 -28.88 -11.01
C GLY A 90 3.57 -30.23 -11.51
N GLY A 91 3.97 -30.60 -12.73
CA GLY A 91 3.80 -31.93 -13.31
C GLY A 91 5.15 -32.57 -13.58
#